data_AF-A0A958Y6A7-F1
#
_entry.id   AF-A0A958Y6A7-F1
#
_cell.length_a   1.000
_cell.length_b   1.000
_cell.length_c   1.000
_cell.angle_alpha   90.00
_cell.angle_beta   90.00
_cell.angle_gamma   90.00
#
_symmetry.space_group_name_H-M   'P 1'
#
loop_
_entity.id
_entity.type
_entity.pdbx_description
1 polymer ?
#
loop_
_entity_poly.entity_id
_entity_poly.type
_entity_poly.pdbx_seq_one_letter_code
_entity_poly.pdbx_strand_id
1 'polypeptide(L)'
;MTEFIKRRAANAKNDILSGLTVALALVPEAVAFAFVAGVDPLVGLYAAFMIGFITSIFGGRPGMISGATGALAVVMVHLVAEGNAMGAAGENLGLYYLFATVILMGIIQMLAGVFKLG
;
A
#
# COMPACT_ATOMS: atom_id res chain seq x y z
N MET A 1 -17.08 3.65 -18.94
CA MET A 1 -16.40 2.52 -18.26
C MET A 1 -16.25 1.29 -19.16
N THR A 2 -17.24 0.97 -19.99
CA THR A 2 -17.20 -0.14 -20.98
C THR A 2 -16.23 0.06 -22.15
N GLU A 3 -15.92 1.31 -22.53
CA GLU A 3 -14.92 1.63 -23.56
C GLU A 3 -13.48 1.20 -23.19
N PHE A 4 -13.10 1.25 -21.90
CA PHE A 4 -11.76 0.81 -21.45
C PHE A 4 -11.59 -0.72 -21.52
N ILE A 5 -12.68 -1.48 -21.37
CA ILE A 5 -12.65 -2.95 -21.42
C ILE A 5 -12.55 -3.45 -22.87
N LYS A 6 -13.13 -2.73 -23.84
CA LYS A 6 -13.04 -3.11 -25.27
C LYS A 6 -11.63 -2.98 -25.85
N ARG A 7 -10.74 -2.18 -25.26
CA ARG A 7 -9.36 -1.97 -25.72
C ARG A 7 -8.34 -2.98 -25.13
N ARG A 8 -8.77 -3.87 -24.21
CA ARG A 8 -7.91 -4.78 -23.41
C ARG A 8 -7.10 -5.82 -24.20
N ALA A 9 -7.45 -6.13 -25.44
CA ALA A 9 -6.80 -7.23 -26.17
C ALA A 9 -5.50 -6.85 -26.90
N ALA A 10 -5.13 -5.57 -26.97
CA ALA A 10 -4.10 -5.14 -27.92
C ALA A 10 -2.65 -5.42 -27.49
N ASN A 11 -2.33 -5.65 -26.19
CA ASN A 11 -0.94 -5.71 -25.74
C ASN A 11 -0.68 -6.56 -24.47
N ALA A 12 -1.19 -7.79 -24.39
CA ALA A 12 -0.94 -8.71 -23.27
C ALA A 12 0.56 -8.88 -22.94
N LYS A 13 1.42 -8.88 -23.95
CA LYS A 13 2.89 -8.90 -23.79
C LYS A 13 3.39 -7.73 -22.94
N ASN A 14 2.95 -6.50 -23.24
CA ASN A 14 3.41 -5.31 -22.53
C ASN A 14 2.83 -5.25 -21.11
N ASP A 15 1.59 -5.69 -20.91
CA ASP A 15 0.96 -5.74 -19.59
C ASP A 15 1.67 -6.74 -18.67
N ILE A 16 2.02 -7.93 -19.19
CA ILE A 16 2.77 -8.94 -18.43
C ILE A 16 4.20 -8.45 -18.13
N LEU A 17 4.90 -7.91 -19.13
CA LEU A 17 6.26 -7.40 -18.95
C LEU A 17 6.30 -6.24 -17.96
N SER A 18 5.39 -5.27 -18.09
CA SER A 18 5.31 -4.15 -17.15
C SER A 18 4.94 -4.60 -15.74
N GLY A 19 3.95 -5.51 -15.59
CA GLY A 19 3.61 -6.09 -14.30
C GLY A 19 4.78 -6.79 -13.63
N LEU A 20 5.56 -7.58 -14.39
CA LEU A 20 6.75 -8.25 -13.89
C LEU A 20 7.84 -7.25 -13.46
N THR A 21 8.14 -6.26 -14.30
CA THR A 21 9.13 -5.21 -13.97
C THR A 21 8.76 -4.47 -12.70
N VAL A 22 7.49 -4.10 -12.56
CA VAL A 22 7.00 -3.36 -11.41
C VAL A 22 7.00 -4.24 -10.15
N ALA A 23 6.60 -5.51 -10.25
CA ALA A 23 6.65 -6.44 -9.13
C ALA A 23 8.08 -6.62 -8.61
N LEU A 24 9.06 -6.76 -9.51
CA LEU A 24 10.48 -6.87 -9.13
C LEU A 24 11.02 -5.60 -8.48
N ALA A 25 10.54 -4.42 -8.90
CA ALA A 25 10.92 -3.15 -8.28
C ALA A 25 10.28 -2.95 -6.89
N LEU A 26 9.03 -3.38 -6.71
CA LEU A 26 8.26 -3.18 -5.48
C LEU A 26 8.73 -4.03 -4.29
N VAL A 27 9.24 -5.24 -4.54
CA VAL A 27 9.71 -6.14 -3.45
C VAL A 27 10.80 -5.47 -2.60
N PRO A 28 11.94 -5.00 -3.16
CA PRO A 28 12.96 -4.33 -2.36
C PRO A 28 12.46 -3.00 -1.78
N GLU A 29 11.59 -2.27 -2.47
CA GLU A 29 11.02 -1.00 -2.00
C GLU A 29 10.17 -1.19 -0.74
N ALA A 30 9.22 -2.14 -0.76
CA ALA A 30 8.35 -2.43 0.38
C ALA A 30 9.14 -2.94 1.59
N VAL A 31 10.16 -3.78 1.35
CA VAL A 31 11.07 -4.27 2.39
C VAL A 31 11.88 -3.13 3.01
N ALA A 32 12.45 -2.24 2.19
CA ALA A 32 13.22 -1.10 2.67
C ALA A 32 12.37 -0.14 3.52
N PHE A 33 11.14 0.14 3.11
CA PHE A 33 10.24 1.01 3.89
C PHE A 33 9.78 0.37 5.20
N ALA A 34 9.55 -0.94 5.23
CA ALA A 34 9.24 -1.65 6.48
C ALA A 34 10.42 -1.57 7.46
N PHE A 35 11.67 -1.75 6.97
CA PHE A 35 12.87 -1.59 7.79
C PHE A 35 13.01 -0.17 8.37
N VAL A 36 12.78 0.85 7.54
CA VAL A 36 12.83 2.26 7.98
C VAL A 36 11.76 2.55 9.03
N ALA A 37 10.57 1.95 8.91
CA ALA A 37 9.50 2.08 9.90
C ALA A 37 9.67 1.23 11.16
N GLY A 38 10.72 0.40 11.26
CA GLY A 38 10.94 -0.49 12.41
C GLY A 38 9.91 -1.61 12.54
N VAL A 39 9.31 -2.04 11.43
CA VAL A 39 8.31 -3.11 11.36
C VAL A 39 8.91 -4.32 10.63
N ASP A 40 8.42 -5.53 10.94
CA ASP A 40 8.82 -6.74 10.22
C ASP A 40 8.60 -6.58 8.69
N PRO A 41 9.63 -6.81 7.85
CA PRO A 41 9.52 -6.69 6.39
C PRO A 41 8.42 -7.53 5.75
N LEU A 42 8.05 -8.66 6.36
CA LEU A 42 6.95 -9.50 5.88
C LEU A 42 5.62 -8.74 5.89
N VAL A 43 5.40 -7.85 6.87
CA VAL A 43 4.19 -7.02 6.94
C VAL A 43 4.12 -6.09 5.74
N GLY A 44 5.24 -5.45 5.38
CA GLY A 44 5.33 -4.60 4.19
C GLY A 44 5.07 -5.36 2.90
N LEU A 45 5.62 -6.57 2.77
CA LEU A 45 5.43 -7.43 1.60
C LEU A 45 3.97 -7.90 1.47
N TYR A 46 3.34 -8.31 2.59
CA TYR A 46 1.93 -8.68 2.60
C TYR A 46 1.03 -7.51 2.22
N ALA A 47 1.31 -6.31 2.73
CA ALA A 47 0.57 -5.10 2.38
C ALA A 47 0.67 -4.78 0.88
N ALA A 48 1.89 -4.79 0.31
CA ALA A 48 2.12 -4.52 -1.11
C ALA A 48 1.41 -5.54 -2.02
N PHE A 49 1.45 -6.83 -1.67
CA PHE A 49 0.75 -7.86 -2.40
C PHE A 49 -0.78 -7.69 -2.35
N MET A 50 -1.34 -7.47 -1.14
CA MET A 50 -2.78 -7.30 -0.96
C MET A 50 -3.33 -6.09 -1.70
N ILE A 51 -2.65 -4.94 -1.64
CA ILE A 51 -3.12 -3.74 -2.33
C ILE A 51 -3.02 -3.88 -3.86
N GLY A 52 -1.95 -4.52 -4.36
CA GLY A 52 -1.82 -4.83 -5.79
C GLY A 52 -2.94 -5.75 -6.28
N PHE A 53 -3.27 -6.80 -5.52
CA PHE A 53 -4.36 -7.71 -5.83
C PHE A 53 -5.73 -7.01 -5.83
N ILE A 54 -6.06 -6.29 -4.75
CA ILE A 54 -7.34 -5.58 -4.62
C ILE A 54 -7.49 -4.54 -5.74
N THR A 55 -6.49 -3.72 -5.98
CA THR A 55 -6.57 -2.65 -7.01
C THR A 55 -6.57 -3.18 -8.43
N SER A 56 -6.03 -4.37 -8.69
CA SER A 56 -6.17 -5.04 -9.99
C SER A 56 -7.61 -5.47 -10.31
N ILE A 57 -8.42 -5.78 -9.28
CA ILE A 57 -9.81 -6.23 -9.40
C ILE A 57 -10.77 -5.04 -9.38
N PHE A 58 -10.71 -4.22 -8.33
CA PHE A 58 -11.62 -3.09 -8.12
C PHE A 58 -11.25 -1.86 -8.96
N GLY A 59 -10.06 -1.88 -9.56
CA GLY A 59 -9.60 -0.90 -10.52
C GLY A 59 -8.84 0.27 -9.90
N GLY A 60 -8.02 0.90 -10.73
CA GLY A 60 -7.30 2.13 -10.50
C GLY A 60 -7.15 2.88 -11.82
N ARG A 61 -6.37 3.97 -11.84
CA ARG A 61 -6.05 4.67 -13.08
C ARG A 61 -5.15 3.78 -13.95
N PRO A 62 -5.51 3.49 -15.22
CA PRO A 62 -4.68 2.67 -16.11
C PRO A 62 -3.25 3.20 -16.21
N GLY A 63 -2.28 2.29 -16.11
CA GLY A 63 -0.85 2.62 -16.12
C GLY A 63 -0.28 3.08 -14.78
N MET A 64 -1.07 3.15 -13.71
CA MET A 64 -0.57 3.40 -12.36
C MET A 64 -0.65 2.15 -11.51
N ILE A 65 0.33 1.98 -10.62
CA ILE A 65 0.29 0.95 -9.58
C ILE A 65 -0.02 1.59 -8.22
N SER A 66 -0.78 0.86 -7.40
CA SER A 66 -0.93 1.17 -5.98
C SER A 66 0.06 0.32 -5.20
N GLY A 67 0.88 0.95 -4.37
CA GLY A 67 1.96 0.28 -3.66
C GLY A 67 2.50 1.12 -2.50
N ALA A 68 3.64 0.69 -1.96
CA ALA A 68 4.32 1.41 -0.88
C ALA A 68 4.89 2.74 -1.40
N THR A 69 4.88 3.79 -0.57
CA THR A 69 5.43 5.10 -0.93
C THR A 69 6.35 5.61 0.17
N GLY A 70 7.44 6.26 -0.21
CA GLY A 70 8.42 6.79 0.76
C GLY A 70 7.81 7.85 1.69
N ALA A 71 6.89 8.67 1.19
CA ALA A 71 6.20 9.68 2.00
C ALA A 71 5.41 9.05 3.16
N LEU A 72 4.72 7.94 2.91
CA LEU A 72 3.99 7.21 3.95
C LEU A 72 4.97 6.54 4.93
N ALA A 73 6.08 5.98 4.44
CA ALA A 73 7.09 5.35 5.29
C ALA A 73 7.65 6.31 6.35
N VAL A 74 7.94 7.56 5.98
CA VAL A 74 8.45 8.59 6.92
C VAL A 74 7.45 8.87 8.06
N VAL A 75 6.15 8.95 7.76
CA VAL A 75 5.10 9.16 8.77
C VAL A 75 4.95 7.91 9.66
N MET A 76 5.02 6.72 9.05
CA MET A 76 4.93 5.45 9.77
C MET A 76 6.08 5.27 10.77
N VAL A 77 7.30 5.71 10.46
CA VAL A 77 8.44 5.68 11.40
C VAL A 77 8.08 6.38 12.71
N HIS A 78 7.55 7.60 12.61
CA HIS A 78 7.22 8.39 13.78
C HIS A 78 6.05 7.77 14.56
N LEU A 79 5.01 7.34 13.85
CA LEU A 79 3.84 6.68 14.44
C LEU A 79 4.18 5.40 15.20
N VAL A 80 5.02 4.52 14.61
CA VAL A 80 5.43 3.26 15.24
C VAL A 80 6.31 3.54 16.45
N ALA A 81 7.22 4.50 16.36
CA ALA A 81 8.08 4.90 17.47
C ALA A 81 7.27 5.45 18.65
N GLU A 82 6.34 6.37 18.40
CA GLU A 82 5.46 6.94 19.43
C GLU A 82 4.49 5.90 20.00
N GLY A 83 3.92 5.04 19.14
CA GLY A 83 3.07 3.94 19.55
C GLY A 83 3.77 2.94 20.47
N ASN A 84 5.03 2.61 20.20
CA ASN A 84 5.85 1.76 21.08
C ASN A 84 6.20 2.47 22.40
N ALA A 85 6.40 3.79 22.39
CA ALA A 85 6.72 4.57 23.60
C ALA A 85 5.54 4.68 24.60
N MET A 86 4.31 4.54 24.13
CA MET A 86 3.11 4.54 24.98
C MET A 86 2.87 3.20 25.70
N GLY A 87 3.59 2.14 25.34
CA GLY A 87 3.43 0.78 25.88
C GLY A 87 4.46 0.39 26.93
N ALA A 88 4.22 -0.76 27.59
CA ALA A 88 5.26 -1.42 28.36
C ALA A 88 6.30 -2.06 27.42
N ALA A 89 7.56 -2.14 27.85
CA ALA A 89 8.63 -2.75 27.07
C ALA A 89 8.28 -4.21 26.71
N GLY A 90 8.11 -4.49 25.42
CA GLY A 90 7.76 -5.82 24.89
C GLY A 90 6.36 -5.92 24.28
N GLU A 91 5.49 -4.94 24.50
CA GLU A 91 4.22 -4.85 23.80
C GLU A 91 4.45 -4.16 22.45
N ASN A 92 4.23 -4.86 21.33
CA ASN A 92 4.36 -4.34 19.96
C ASN A 92 3.23 -3.34 19.62
N LEU A 93 2.96 -2.38 20.50
CA LEU A 93 1.90 -1.38 20.41
C LEU A 93 2.03 -0.51 19.15
N GLY A 94 3.25 -0.17 18.73
CA GLY A 94 3.49 0.56 17.49
C GLY A 94 2.89 -0.13 16.26
N LEU A 95 2.94 -1.46 16.18
CA LEU A 95 2.31 -2.21 15.10
C LEU A 95 0.78 -2.15 15.19
N TYR A 96 0.21 -2.26 16.39
CA TYR A 96 -1.25 -2.14 16.57
C TYR A 96 -1.77 -0.73 16.24
N TYR A 97 -1.05 0.31 16.64
CA TYR A 97 -1.36 1.69 16.26
C TYR A 97 -1.23 1.90 14.75
N LEU A 98 -0.22 1.31 14.11
CA LEU A 98 -0.10 1.33 12.65
C LEU A 98 -1.33 0.70 11.98
N PHE A 99 -1.75 -0.50 12.41
CA PHE A 99 -2.95 -1.16 11.90
C PHE A 99 -4.21 -0.32 12.10
N ALA A 100 -4.43 0.21 13.30
CA ALA A 100 -5.58 1.05 13.61
C ALA A 100 -5.61 2.32 12.74
N THR A 101 -4.45 2.94 12.54
CA THR A 101 -4.31 4.15 11.72
C THR A 101 -4.58 3.87 10.25
N VAL A 102 -4.14 2.73 9.71
CA VAL A 102 -4.43 2.33 8.32
C VAL A 102 -5.92 2.08 8.12
N ILE A 103 -6.60 1.45 9.07
CA ILE A 103 -8.06 1.27 9.03
C ILE A 103 -8.76 2.63 9.04
N LEU A 104 -8.37 3.52 9.96
CA LEU A 104 -8.91 4.88 10.04
C LEU A 104 -8.69 5.66 8.73
N MET A 105 -7.48 5.60 8.17
CA MET A 105 -7.15 6.19 6.88
C MET A 105 -8.07 5.67 5.78
N GLY A 106 -8.31 4.36 5.72
CA GLY A 106 -9.23 3.75 4.76
C GLY A 106 -10.67 4.26 4.91
N ILE A 107 -11.15 4.42 6.14
CA ILE A 107 -12.47 5.01 6.41
C ILE A 107 -12.53 6.46 5.92
N ILE A 108 -11.51 7.27 6.21
CA ILE A 108 -11.44 8.66 5.76
C ILE A 108 -11.41 8.72 4.22
N GLN A 109 -10.66 7.84 3.56
CA GLN A 109 -10.62 7.76 2.09
C GLN A 109 -11.98 7.38 1.50
N MET A 110 -12.70 6.42 2.10
CA MET A 110 -14.06 6.07 1.69
C MET A 110 -15.02 7.25 1.83
N LEU A 111 -14.98 7.97 2.96
CA LEU A 111 -15.81 9.15 3.18
C LEU A 111 -15.48 10.25 2.16
N ALA A 112 -14.20 10.52 1.91
CA ALA A 112 -13.78 11.49 0.90
C ALA A 112 -14.30 11.13 -0.50
N GLY A 113 -14.30 9.84 -0.85
CA GLY A 113 -14.90 9.32 -2.08
C GLY A 113 -16.42 9.52 -2.15
N VAL A 114 -17.14 9.26 -1.05
CA VAL A 114 -18.60 9.45 -0.96
C VAL A 114 -18.98 10.92 -1.09
N PHE A 115 -18.24 11.81 -0.41
CA PHE A 115 -18.47 13.26 -0.45
C PHE A 115 -17.91 13.94 -1.70
N LYS A 116 -17.22 13.19 -2.58
CA LYS A 116 -16.57 13.71 -3.79
C LYS A 116 -15.64 14.90 -3.47
N LEU A 117 -14.83 14.77 -2.43
CA LEU A 117 -13.84 15.78 -2.04
C LEU A 117 -12.57 15.75 -2.92
N GLY A 118 -12.65 15.10 -4.08
CA GLY A 118 -11.56 14.85 -5.02
C GLY A 118 -11.93 15.15 -6.46
#